data_AF-A0A0L8I9F0-F1
#
_entry.id   AF-A0A0L8I9F0-F1
#
_cell.length_a   1.000
_cell.length_b   1.000
_cell.length_c   1.000
_cell.angle_alpha   90.00
_cell.angle_beta   90.00
_cell.angle_gamma   90.00
#
_symmetry.space_group_name_H-M   'P 1'
#
loop_
_entity.id
_entity.type
_entity.pdbx_description
1 polymer ?
#
loop_
_entity_poly.entity_id
_entity_poly.type
_entity_poly.pdbx_seq_one_letter_code
_entity_poly.pdbx_strand_id
1 'polypeptide(L)'
;MHGIAFAVRSALVPSLTESLVSISEWFMTMRIPLMHGCSPTLLSAYAPTLTSAKEDKHAFYISLHAALQRVPCEDKLLPLSDFNAKMGSNHHTWHGIL
;
A
#
# COMPACT_ATOMS: atom_id res chain seq x y z
N MET A 1 -11.28 14.15 -5.97
CA MET A 1 -11.09 13.33 -4.75
C MET A 1 -10.64 11.96 -5.16
N HIS A 2 -9.54 11.48 -4.58
CA HIS A 2 -9.12 10.08 -4.69
C HIS A 2 -9.49 9.41 -3.37
N GLY A 3 -9.95 8.15 -3.44
CA GLY A 3 -10.46 7.44 -2.27
C GLY A 3 -9.68 6.14 -2.08
N ILE A 4 -9.04 6.01 -0.91
CA ILE A 4 -8.40 4.77 -0.48
C ILE A 4 -9.10 4.33 0.80
N ALA A 5 -9.50 3.07 0.84
CA ALA A 5 -10.18 2.50 1.99
C ALA A 5 -9.87 1.00 2.10
N PHE A 6 -10.02 0.48 3.31
CA PHE A 6 -10.08 -0.94 3.57
C PHE A 6 -11.53 -1.36 3.78
N ALA A 7 -11.96 -2.41 3.08
CA ALA A 7 -13.18 -3.12 3.42
C ALA A 7 -12.83 -4.27 4.36
N VAL A 8 -13.38 -4.24 5.57
CA VAL A 8 -13.15 -5.26 6.60
C VAL A 8 -14.46 -5.98 6.89
N ARG A 9 -14.42 -7.30 6.97
CA ARG A 9 -15.56 -8.10 7.43
C ARG A 9 -15.88 -7.73 8.88
N SER A 10 -17.13 -7.39 9.19
CA SER A 10 -17.54 -6.89 10.52
C SER A 10 -17.13 -7.79 11.69
N ALA A 11 -17.13 -9.12 11.50
CA ALA A 11 -16.68 -10.07 12.51
C ALA A 11 -15.19 -9.92 12.91
N LEU A 12 -14.36 -9.30 12.06
CA LEU A 12 -12.94 -9.06 12.30
C LEU A 12 -12.67 -7.72 12.98
N VAL A 13 -13.63 -6.79 12.99
CA VAL A 13 -13.44 -5.45 13.56
C VAL A 13 -12.99 -5.50 15.03
N PRO A 14 -13.55 -6.37 15.91
CA PRO A 14 -13.09 -6.47 17.30
C PRO A 14 -11.63 -6.94 17.43
N SER A 15 -11.12 -7.69 16.44
CA SER A 15 -9.73 -8.14 16.42
C SER A 15 -8.76 -7.10 15.88
N LEU A 16 -9.23 -6.09 15.15
CA LEU A 16 -8.40 -4.97 14.69
C LEU A 16 -8.22 -3.98 15.84
N THR A 17 -7.36 -4.35 16.80
CA THR A 17 -7.02 -3.49 17.95
C THR A 17 -6.06 -2.36 17.59
N GLU A 18 -5.55 -2.33 16.35
CA GLU A 18 -4.55 -1.38 15.89
C GLU A 18 -5.08 -0.34 14.90
N SER A 19 -4.44 0.82 14.87
CA SER A 19 -4.96 2.02 14.20
C SER A 19 -4.83 1.96 12.69
N LEU A 20 -5.92 2.28 11.99
CA LEU A 20 -5.92 2.67 10.58
C LEU A 20 -5.22 4.03 10.44
N VAL A 21 -4.15 4.10 9.65
CA VAL A 21 -3.39 5.34 9.48
C VAL A 21 -3.49 5.82 8.05
N SER A 22 -4.04 7.03 7.88
CA SER A 22 -3.95 7.76 6.62
C SER A 22 -2.62 8.52 6.57
N ILE A 23 -1.86 8.33 5.49
CA ILE A 23 -0.52 8.91 5.34
C ILE A 23 -0.53 10.03 4.30
N SER A 24 -1.28 9.84 3.22
CA SER A 24 -1.51 10.83 2.17
C SER A 24 -2.77 10.46 1.39
N GLU A 25 -3.11 11.24 0.37
CA GLU A 25 -4.19 10.88 -0.56
C GLU A 25 -3.91 9.59 -1.37
N TRP A 26 -2.66 9.13 -1.41
CA TRP A 26 -2.24 7.92 -2.14
C TRP A 26 -1.95 6.71 -1.25
N PHE A 27 -1.89 6.87 0.08
CA PHE A 27 -1.45 5.78 0.97
C PHE A 27 -2.25 5.71 2.27
N MET A 28 -2.67 4.50 2.59
CA MET A 28 -3.27 4.14 3.88
C MET A 28 -2.67 2.84 4.38
N THR A 29 -2.37 2.75 5.67
CA THR A 29 -1.87 1.53 6.30
C THR A 29 -2.83 0.98 7.35
N MET A 30 -2.82 -0.34 7.51
CA MET A 30 -3.53 -1.05 8.56
C MET A 30 -2.64 -2.15 9.11
N ARG A 31 -2.41 -2.16 10.41
CA ARG A 31 -1.73 -3.25 11.09
C ARG A 31 -2.76 -4.28 11.52
N ILE A 32 -2.57 -5.54 11.14
CA ILE A 32 -3.49 -6.63 11.50
C ILE A 32 -2.79 -7.47 12.57
N PRO A 33 -3.31 -7.52 13.80
CA PRO A 33 -2.75 -8.40 14.81
C PRO A 33 -3.07 -9.87 14.48
N LEU A 34 -2.03 -10.72 14.46
CA LEU A 34 -2.17 -12.16 14.34
C LEU A 34 -1.78 -12.84 15.65
N MET A 35 -1.92 -14.16 15.68
CA MET A 35 -1.50 -14.99 16.80
C MET A 35 0.02 -14.85 17.04
N HIS A 36 0.44 -15.02 18.29
CA HIS A 36 1.85 -15.01 18.71
C HIS A 36 2.61 -13.69 18.52
N GLY A 37 1.91 -12.54 18.49
CA GLY A 37 2.54 -11.23 18.45
C GLY A 37 3.12 -10.85 17.09
N CYS A 38 2.83 -11.63 16.04
CA CYS A 38 3.10 -11.22 14.67
C CYS A 38 1.98 -10.29 14.19
N SER A 39 2.34 -9.14 13.64
CA SER A 39 1.37 -8.22 13.02
C SER A 39 1.90 -7.80 11.65
N PRO A 40 1.37 -8.29 10.52
CA PRO A 40 1.68 -7.69 9.24
C PRO A 40 1.05 -6.29 9.13
N THR A 41 1.75 -5.41 8.43
CA THR A 41 1.21 -4.11 8.02
C THR A 41 0.75 -4.22 6.56
N LEU A 42 -0.55 -4.02 6.33
CA LEU A 42 -1.11 -3.81 5.00
C LEU A 42 -0.86 -2.36 4.57
N LEU A 43 -0.37 -2.18 3.34
CA LEU A 43 -0.25 -0.86 2.70
C LEU A 43 -1.17 -0.82 1.49
N SER A 44 -2.26 -0.07 1.57
CA SER A 44 -3.09 0.22 0.40
C SER A 44 -2.57 1.47 -0.29
N ALA A 45 -2.32 1.35 -1.59
CA ALA A 45 -1.79 2.42 -2.41
C ALA A 45 -2.70 2.71 -3.62
N TYR A 46 -2.70 3.95 -4.08
CA TYR A 46 -3.19 4.27 -5.42
C TYR A 46 -2.14 5.11 -6.12
N ALA A 47 -1.37 4.49 -7.02
CA ALA A 47 -0.30 5.19 -7.70
C ALA A 47 -0.82 6.15 -8.78
N PRO A 48 -0.15 7.29 -8.99
CA PRO A 48 -0.44 8.18 -10.10
C PRO A 48 -0.42 7.44 -11.45
N THR A 49 -1.36 7.79 -12.31
CA THR A 49 -1.47 7.22 -13.66
C THR A 49 -0.31 7.66 -14.57
N LEU A 50 -0.21 7.04 -15.74
CA LEU A 50 0.80 7.39 -16.75
C LEU A 50 0.79 8.90 -17.09
N THR A 51 -0.40 9.49 -17.21
CA THR A 51 -0.62 10.87 -17.64
C THR A 51 -0.50 11.89 -16.51
N SER A 52 -0.32 11.44 -15.26
CA SER A 52 -0.14 12.33 -14.11
C SER A 52 1.13 13.17 -14.25
N ALA A 53 1.10 14.38 -13.66
CA ALA A 53 2.21 15.32 -13.73
C ALA A 53 3.48 14.74 -13.10
N LYS A 54 4.65 15.30 -13.49
CA LYS A 54 5.94 14.83 -12.95
C LYS A 54 6.03 15.11 -11.45
N GLU A 55 5.44 16.22 -11.04
CA GLU A 55 5.39 16.71 -9.66
C GLU A 55 4.56 15.75 -8.80
N ASP A 56 3.40 15.30 -9.28
CA ASP A 56 2.56 14.32 -8.58
C ASP A 56 3.27 12.97 -8.41
N LYS A 57 3.97 12.51 -9.45
CA LYS A 57 4.77 11.27 -9.39
C LYS A 57 5.90 11.40 -8.37
N HIS A 58 6.57 12.56 -8.32
CA HIS A 58 7.62 12.81 -7.35
C HIS A 58 7.08 12.84 -5.92
N ALA A 59 5.96 13.55 -5.69
CA ALA A 59 5.28 13.59 -4.41
C ALA A 59 4.84 12.20 -3.95
N PHE A 60 4.30 11.39 -4.86
CA PHE A 60 3.96 10.00 -4.58
C PHE A 60 5.15 9.19 -4.05
N TYR A 61 6.32 9.27 -4.69
CA TYR A 61 7.49 8.52 -4.21
C TYR A 61 8.02 9.02 -2.86
N ILE A 62 7.91 10.32 -2.57
CA ILE A 62 8.23 10.87 -1.24
C ILE A 62 7.25 10.32 -0.20
N SER A 63 5.95 10.35 -0.48
CA SER A 63 4.92 9.81 0.42
C SER A 63 5.06 8.30 0.60
N LEU A 64 5.45 7.56 -0.43
CA LEU A 64 5.75 6.13 -0.35
C LEU A 64 6.91 5.88 0.62
N HIS A 65 8.00 6.64 0.50
CA HIS A 65 9.13 6.51 1.40
C HIS A 65 8.72 6.78 2.85
N ALA A 66 7.96 7.86 3.10
CA ALA A 66 7.43 8.18 4.42
C ALA A 66 6.50 7.07 4.96
N ALA A 67 5.70 6.45 4.10
CA ALA A 67 4.83 5.34 4.49
C ALA A 67 5.63 4.11 4.93
N LEU A 68 6.66 3.75 4.16
CA LEU A 68 7.54 2.63 4.47
C LEU A 68 8.30 2.83 5.78
N GLN A 69 8.76 4.05 6.08
CA GLN A 69 9.46 4.37 7.34
C GLN A 69 8.56 4.25 8.58
N ARG A 70 7.23 4.28 8.42
CA ARG A 70 6.28 4.11 9.53
C ARG A 70 5.96 2.66 9.84
N VAL A 71 6.35 1.72 8.97
CA VAL A 71 6.13 0.29 9.19
C VAL A 71 7.09 -0.18 10.28
N PRO A 72 6.61 -0.81 11.37
CA PRO A 72 7.50 -1.39 12.37
C PRO A 72 8.49 -2.38 11.75
N CYS A 73 9.73 -2.42 12.20
CA CYS A 73 10.78 -3.25 11.57
C CYS A 73 10.53 -4.77 11.72
N GLU A 74 9.73 -5.16 12.70
CA GLU A 74 9.32 -6.53 13.02
C GLU A 74 8.13 -6.97 12.17
N ASP A 75 7.41 -6.01 11.60
CA ASP A 75 6.23 -6.28 10.79
C ASP A 75 6.64 -6.69 9.37
N LYS A 76 5.89 -7.65 8.83
CA LYS A 76 5.92 -7.91 7.39
C LYS A 76 5.04 -6.88 6.69
N LEU A 77 5.57 -6.25 5.65
CA LEU A 77 4.80 -5.37 4.78
C LEU A 77 4.09 -6.16 3.68
N LEU A 78 2.79 -5.94 3.54
CA LEU A 78 1.96 -6.48 2.47
C LEU A 78 1.41 -5.32 1.64
N PRO A 79 2.06 -4.96 0.52
CA PRO A 79 1.54 -3.97 -0.40
C PRO A 79 0.30 -4.53 -1.11
N LEU A 80 -0.79 -3.78 -1.02
CA LEU A 80 -2.06 -4.05 -1.66
C LEU A 80 -2.37 -2.92 -2.62
N SER A 81 -3.17 -3.23 -3.65
CA SER A 81 -3.70 -2.29 -4.65
C SER A 81 -2.79 -2.03 -5.86
N ASP A 82 -3.27 -1.12 -6.71
CA ASP A 82 -2.74 -0.78 -8.02
C ASP A 82 -1.60 0.25 -7.92
N PHE A 83 -0.38 -0.25 -8.08
CA PHE A 83 0.82 0.57 -8.15
C PHE A 83 1.05 1.18 -9.54
N ASN A 84 0.18 0.90 -10.52
CA ASN A 84 0.36 1.29 -11.91
C ASN A 84 1.79 1.01 -12.41
N ALA A 85 2.38 -0.08 -11.89
CA ALA A 85 3.77 -0.43 -12.11
C ALA A 85 3.94 -0.83 -13.58
N LYS A 86 4.94 -0.25 -14.23
CA LYS A 86 5.23 -0.59 -15.62
C LYS A 86 6.12 -1.81 -15.68
N MET A 87 5.83 -2.68 -16.62
CA MET A 87 6.77 -3.70 -17.03
C MET A 87 8.04 -2.98 -17.55
N GLY A 88 9.20 -3.39 -17.04
CA GLY A 88 10.48 -2.82 -17.45
C GLY A 88 10.80 -3.16 -18.91
N SER A 89 11.98 -2.73 -19.36
CA SER A 89 12.49 -3.02 -20.72
C SER A 89 12.47 -4.51 -21.08
N ASN A 90 12.53 -5.39 -20.06
CA ASN A 90 12.57 -6.83 -20.19
C ASN A 90 11.18 -7.48 -20.32
N HIS A 91 10.16 -6.74 -20.75
CA HIS A 91 8.80 -7.29 -20.97
C HIS A 91 8.79 -8.55 -21.86
N HIS A 92 9.73 -8.64 -22.81
CA HIS A 92 9.93 -9.81 -23.67
C HIS A 92 10.27 -11.10 -22.90
N THR A 93 10.77 -11.03 -21.66
CA THR A 93 11.04 -12.22 -20.83
C THR A 93 9.79 -12.78 -20.15
N TRP A 94 8.66 -12.08 -20.21
CA TRP A 94 7.41 -12.43 -19.55
C TRP A 94 6.36 -12.94 -20.54
N HIS A 95 6.74 -13.94 -21.35
CA HIS A 95 5.84 -14.55 -22.32
C HIS A 95 4.59 -15.13 -21.65
N GLY A 96 3.40 -14.65 -22.03
CA GLY A 96 2.12 -15.18 -21.55
C GLY A 96 1.54 -14.48 -20.31
N ILE A 97 2.18 -13.43 -19.80
CA ILE A 97 1.60 -12.55 -18.78
C ILE A 97 1.16 -11.24 -19.47
N LEU A 98 -0.16 -10.99 -19.46
CA LEU A 98 -0.80 -9.75 -19.93
C LEU A 98 -0.97 -8.78 -18.75
#